data_AF-A0A4S2A8L4-F1
#
_entry.id   AF-A0A4S2A8L4-F1
#
_cell.length_a   1.000
_cell.length_b   1.000
_cell.length_c   1.000
_cell.angle_alpha   90.00
_cell.angle_beta   90.00
_cell.angle_gamma   90.00
#
_symmetry.space_group_name_H-M   'P 1'
#
loop_
_entity.id
_entity.type
_entity.pdbx_description
1 polymer ?
#
loop_
_entity_poly.entity_id
_entity_poly.type
_entity_poly.pdbx_seq_one_letter_code
_entity_poly.pdbx_strand_id
1 'polypeptide(L)'
;SCGKEELMERGFSGCLLKPFSISELMEISDKCAIKGKQNEKPDFTSLLSYGNEAVMLEKLITETEKEMQSLRYDQQQKDLPELDTLTHHLRSSWEILRADRPLRELYKLIHHNGTPDDKAIGNAVRAVLDKGSEIIRLAKEERKKYNNG
;
A
#
# COMPACT_ATOMS: atom_id res chain seq x y z
N SER A 1 -24.28 -32.30 2.68
CA SER A 1 -23.56 -31.45 3.64
C SER A 1 -22.09 -31.72 3.44
N CYS A 2 -21.28 -30.71 3.13
CA CYS A 2 -19.85 -30.87 2.90
C CYS A 2 -19.15 -31.08 4.26
N GLY A 3 -18.39 -32.16 4.40
CA GLY A 3 -17.71 -32.53 5.64
C GLY A 3 -16.42 -31.73 5.83
N LYS A 4 -15.89 -31.72 7.07
CA LYS A 4 -14.63 -31.05 7.40
C LYS A 4 -13.47 -31.61 6.58
N GLU A 5 -13.42 -32.93 6.39
CA GLU A 5 -12.39 -33.60 5.58
C GLU A 5 -12.45 -33.16 4.11
N GLU A 6 -13.64 -33.04 3.53
CA GLU A 6 -13.83 -32.65 2.13
C GLU A 6 -13.37 -31.20 1.86
N LEU A 7 -13.59 -30.29 2.83
CA LEU A 7 -13.09 -28.91 2.73
C LEU A 7 -11.56 -28.85 2.82
N MET A 8 -10.95 -29.63 3.71
CA MET A 8 -9.49 -29.70 3.84
C MET A 8 -8.83 -30.25 2.58
N GLU A 9 -9.40 -31.30 1.98
CA GLU A 9 -8.92 -31.87 0.71
C GLU A 9 -9.01 -30.87 -0.46
N ARG A 10 -9.98 -29.96 -0.44
CA ARG A 10 -10.12 -28.88 -1.44
C ARG A 10 -9.30 -27.63 -1.16
N GLY A 11 -8.39 -27.67 -0.18
CA GLY A 11 -7.46 -26.57 0.09
C GLY A 11 -8.00 -25.51 1.07
N PHE A 12 -9.12 -25.75 1.74
CA PHE A 12 -9.68 -24.88 2.78
C PHE A 12 -9.08 -25.15 4.17
N SER A 13 -7.80 -25.47 4.24
CA SER A 13 -7.09 -25.80 5.49
C SER A 13 -6.92 -24.62 6.45
N GLY A 14 -7.23 -23.39 6.02
CA GLY A 14 -7.26 -22.18 6.84
C GLY A 14 -8.65 -21.79 7.39
N CYS A 15 -9.68 -22.62 7.19
CA CYS A 15 -11.04 -22.28 7.59
C CYS A 15 -11.28 -22.40 9.10
N LEU A 16 -11.79 -21.32 9.71
CA LEU A 16 -12.36 -21.32 11.06
C LEU A 16 -13.84 -21.76 10.97
N LEU A 17 -14.14 -22.98 11.41
CA LEU A 17 -15.47 -23.57 11.34
C LEU A 17 -16.35 -23.12 12.51
N LYS A 18 -17.61 -22.79 12.24
CA LYS A 18 -18.58 -22.45 13.29
C LYS A 18 -19.14 -23.71 13.98
N PRO A 19 -19.51 -23.61 15.28
CA PRO A 19 -19.27 -22.46 16.15
C PRO A 19 -17.79 -22.38 16.55
N PHE A 20 -17.27 -21.16 16.71
CA PHE A 20 -15.90 -20.89 17.16
C PHE A 20 -15.92 -19.86 18.28
N SER A 21 -14.89 -19.88 19.12
CA SER A 21 -14.65 -18.89 20.17
C SER A 21 -13.90 -17.66 19.65
N ILE A 22 -13.93 -16.57 20.43
CA ILE A 22 -13.13 -15.36 20.15
C ILE A 22 -11.64 -15.70 20.15
N SER A 23 -11.18 -16.58 21.04
CA SER A 23 -9.77 -17.00 21.11
C SER A 23 -9.33 -17.74 19.84
N GLU A 24 -10.13 -18.66 19.33
CA GLU A 24 -9.84 -19.38 18.07
C GLU A 24 -9.84 -18.42 16.87
N LEU A 25 -10.73 -17.42 16.86
CA LEU A 25 -10.72 -16.37 15.85
C LEU A 25 -9.43 -15.53 15.89
N MET A 26 -9.02 -15.08 17.08
CA MET A 26 -7.79 -14.29 17.24
C MET A 26 -6.56 -15.10 16.82
N GLU A 27 -6.47 -16.37 17.21
CA GLU A 27 -5.35 -17.25 16.85
C GLU A 27 -5.22 -17.46 15.34
N ILE A 28 -6.34 -17.74 14.65
CA ILE A 28 -6.33 -17.88 13.18
C ILE A 28 -6.06 -16.54 12.50
N SER A 29 -6.64 -15.45 13.01
CA SER A 29 -6.40 -14.12 12.46
C SER A 29 -4.94 -13.71 12.59
N ASP A 30 -4.26 -14.02 13.69
CA ASP A 30 -2.84 -13.72 13.89
C ASP A 30 -1.92 -14.56 12.98
N LYS A 31 -2.34 -15.78 12.62
CA LYS A 31 -1.63 -16.64 11.67
C LYS A 31 -1.78 -16.15 10.22
N CYS A 32 -2.94 -15.60 9.89
CA CYS A 32 -3.24 -15.06 8.56
C CYS A 32 -2.88 -13.58 8.39
N ALA A 33 -2.73 -12.85 9.51
CA ALA A 33 -2.30 -11.47 9.48
C ALA A 33 -0.94 -11.41 8.80
N ILE A 34 -0.89 -10.67 7.69
CA ILE A 34 0.36 -10.40 6.97
C ILE A 34 1.26 -9.63 7.93
N LYS A 35 2.12 -10.33 8.67
CA LYS A 35 3.29 -9.78 9.39
C LYS A 35 4.37 -9.35 8.40
N GLY A 36 3.97 -8.78 7.27
CA GLY A 36 4.90 -8.21 6.32
C GLY A 36 5.55 -7.01 6.96
N LYS A 37 6.87 -6.89 6.86
CA LYS A 37 7.53 -5.62 7.13
C LYS A 37 6.96 -4.64 6.12
N GLN A 38 6.04 -3.79 6.56
CA GLN A 38 5.40 -2.68 5.82
C GLN A 38 6.41 -1.57 5.42
N ASN A 39 7.67 -1.93 5.24
CA ASN A 39 8.85 -1.13 4.95
C ASN A 39 9.79 -1.83 3.96
N GLU A 40 9.41 -3.00 3.45
CA GLU A 40 10.17 -3.69 2.42
C GLU A 40 10.09 -2.94 1.08
N LYS A 41 11.03 -3.27 0.22
CA LYS A 41 11.08 -2.84 -1.18
C LYS A 41 9.68 -3.01 -1.80
N PRO A 42 9.15 -1.99 -2.54
CA PRO A 42 7.91 -2.13 -3.30
C PRO A 42 7.84 -3.45 -4.08
N ASP A 43 6.74 -4.16 -3.93
CA ASP A 43 6.48 -5.45 -4.57
C ASP A 43 5.60 -5.23 -5.81
N PHE A 44 6.14 -5.54 -6.99
CA PHE A 44 5.41 -5.37 -8.26
C PHE A 44 4.64 -6.63 -8.68
N THR A 45 4.79 -7.78 -8.01
CA THR A 45 4.21 -9.06 -8.47
C THR A 45 2.70 -8.95 -8.68
N SER A 46 1.96 -8.36 -7.73
CA SER A 46 0.52 -8.17 -7.88
C SER A 46 0.17 -7.22 -9.01
N LEU A 47 0.88 -6.09 -9.13
CA LEU A 47 0.65 -5.11 -10.21
C LEU A 47 0.84 -5.73 -11.60
N LEU A 48 1.91 -6.50 -11.78
CA LEU A 48 2.29 -7.09 -13.06
C LEU A 48 1.36 -8.22 -13.51
N SER A 49 0.56 -8.79 -12.59
CA SER A 49 -0.43 -9.82 -12.94
C SER A 49 -1.65 -9.30 -13.72
N TYR A 50 -1.85 -7.98 -13.78
CA TYR A 50 -3.05 -7.36 -14.38
C TYR A 50 -2.96 -7.11 -15.89
N GLY A 51 -1.88 -7.49 -16.57
CA GLY A 51 -1.76 -7.34 -18.02
C GLY A 51 -0.33 -7.15 -18.49
N ASN A 52 -0.14 -6.32 -19.52
CA ASN A 52 1.19 -6.07 -20.07
C ASN A 52 2.08 -5.34 -19.06
N GLU A 53 3.19 -6.00 -18.69
CA GLU A 53 4.10 -5.58 -17.64
C GLU A 53 4.75 -4.23 -17.93
N ALA A 54 5.19 -4.00 -19.16
CA ALA A 54 5.82 -2.74 -19.56
C ALA A 54 4.84 -1.56 -19.48
N VAL A 55 3.59 -1.78 -19.92
CA VAL A 55 2.53 -0.77 -19.86
C VAL A 55 2.13 -0.47 -18.41
N MET A 56 2.00 -1.51 -17.56
CA MET A 56 1.66 -1.34 -16.16
C MET A 56 2.75 -0.57 -15.40
N LEU A 57 4.03 -0.85 -15.67
CA LEU A 57 5.15 -0.13 -15.07
C LEU A 57 5.24 1.32 -15.54
N GLU A 58 5.03 1.60 -16.83
CA GLU A 58 4.97 2.97 -17.35
C GLU A 58 3.86 3.78 -16.69
N LYS A 59 2.67 3.18 -16.56
CA LYS A 59 1.53 3.84 -15.91
C LYS A 59 1.83 4.12 -14.45
N LEU A 60 2.39 3.15 -13.71
CA LEU A 60 2.81 3.36 -12.32
C LEU A 60 3.79 4.53 -12.21
N ILE A 61 4.83 4.57 -13.06
CA ILE A 61 5.84 5.63 -13.06
C ILE A 61 5.17 7.00 -13.31
N THR A 62 4.37 7.09 -14.38
CA THR A 62 3.76 8.35 -14.80
C THR A 62 2.78 8.91 -13.75
N GLU A 63 1.92 8.06 -13.19
CA GLU A 63 0.96 8.50 -12.18
C GLU A 63 1.66 8.84 -10.86
N THR A 64 2.64 8.04 -10.43
CA THR A 64 3.42 8.36 -9.21
C THR A 64 4.18 9.68 -9.36
N GLU A 65 4.76 9.97 -10.54
CA GLU A 65 5.44 11.25 -10.80
C GLU A 65 4.49 12.45 -10.67
N LYS A 66 3.27 12.36 -11.22
CA LYS A 66 2.24 13.40 -11.09
C LYS A 66 1.82 13.58 -9.64
N GLU A 67 1.52 12.49 -8.94
CA GLU A 67 1.09 12.52 -7.54
C GLU A 67 2.15 13.13 -6.63
N MET A 68 3.43 12.80 -6.82
CA MET A 68 4.53 13.40 -6.05
C MET A 68 4.70 14.89 -6.37
N GLN A 69 4.34 15.33 -7.56
CA GLN A 69 4.35 16.76 -7.90
C GLN A 69 3.20 17.50 -7.20
N SER A 70 1.99 16.95 -7.22
CA SER A 70 0.84 17.50 -6.49
C SER A 70 1.13 17.57 -4.98
N LEU A 71 1.66 16.49 -4.39
CA LEU A 71 1.97 16.44 -2.97
C LEU A 71 2.95 17.53 -2.53
N ARG A 72 3.97 17.84 -3.36
CA ARG A 72 4.90 18.95 -3.09
C ARG A 72 4.22 20.31 -3.14
N TYR A 73 3.32 20.49 -4.11
CA TYR A 73 2.56 21.73 -4.26
C TYR A 73 1.63 21.94 -3.06
N ASP A 74 0.83 20.93 -2.70
CA ASP A 74 -0.14 21.01 -1.60
C ASP A 74 0.56 21.23 -0.25
N GLN A 75 1.71 20.58 -0.04
CA GLN A 75 2.55 20.81 1.14
C GLN A 75 3.04 22.26 1.22
N GLN A 76 3.43 22.86 0.08
CA GLN A 76 3.90 24.25 0.04
C GLN A 76 2.77 25.23 0.36
N GLN A 77 1.55 24.94 -0.10
CA GLN A 77 0.36 25.73 0.22
C GLN A 77 -0.17 25.49 1.64
N LYS A 78 0.34 24.47 2.33
CA LYS A 78 -0.20 23.96 3.61
C LYS A 78 -1.68 23.60 3.51
N ASP A 79 -2.10 23.08 2.37
CA ASP A 79 -3.48 22.70 2.10
C ASP A 79 -3.78 21.30 2.69
N LEU A 80 -4.19 21.26 3.96
CA LEU A 80 -4.49 20.00 4.65
C LEU A 80 -5.61 19.18 3.99
N PRO A 81 -6.74 19.78 3.55
CA PRO A 81 -7.77 19.07 2.79
C PRO A 81 -7.26 18.38 1.52
N GLU A 82 -6.43 19.07 0.72
CA GLU A 82 -5.89 18.47 -0.51
C GLU A 82 -4.84 17.38 -0.20
N LEU A 83 -3.99 17.61 0.81
CA LEU A 83 -3.08 16.57 1.32
C LEU A 83 -3.83 15.31 1.76
N ASP A 84 -4.99 15.45 2.39
CA ASP A 84 -5.79 14.31 2.82
C ASP A 84 -6.39 13.54 1.64
N THR A 85 -6.98 14.27 0.70
CA THR A 85 -7.55 13.71 -0.54
C THR A 85 -6.50 12.92 -1.32
N LEU A 86 -5.31 13.50 -1.47
CA LEU A 86 -4.20 12.86 -2.15
C LEU A 86 -3.65 11.66 -1.37
N THR A 87 -3.59 11.75 -0.04
CA THR A 87 -3.18 10.63 0.83
C THR A 87 -4.12 9.45 0.68
N HIS A 88 -5.44 9.71 0.65
CA HIS A 88 -6.45 8.68 0.46
C HIS A 88 -6.38 8.06 -0.94
N HIS A 89 -6.22 8.87 -1.97
CA HIS A 89 -6.04 8.42 -3.35
C HIS A 89 -4.84 7.47 -3.50
N LEU A 90 -3.68 7.90 -3.00
CA LEU A 90 -2.43 7.16 -3.06
C LEU A 90 -2.45 5.85 -2.28
N ARG A 91 -3.13 5.82 -1.12
CA ARG A 91 -3.09 4.66 -0.22
C ARG A 91 -3.52 3.39 -0.95
N SER A 92 -4.64 3.45 -1.67
CA SER A 92 -5.19 2.28 -2.37
C SER A 92 -4.21 1.74 -3.43
N SER A 93 -3.57 2.63 -4.18
CA SER A 93 -2.60 2.26 -5.21
C SER A 93 -1.32 1.66 -4.61
N TRP A 94 -0.85 2.20 -3.49
CA TRP A 94 0.40 1.76 -2.87
C TRP A 94 0.23 0.54 -1.96
N GLU A 95 -0.98 0.22 -1.52
CA GLU A 95 -1.30 -1.03 -0.80
C GLU A 95 -1.01 -2.26 -1.68
N ILE A 96 -1.33 -2.18 -2.98
CA ILE A 96 -1.00 -3.23 -3.97
C ILE A 96 0.51 -3.49 -4.01
N LEU A 97 1.31 -2.44 -3.80
CA LEU A 97 2.77 -2.47 -3.81
C LEU A 97 3.39 -2.77 -2.44
N ARG A 98 2.55 -2.93 -1.40
CA ARG A 98 2.97 -3.04 0.01
C ARG A 98 3.83 -1.84 0.47
N ALA A 99 3.55 -0.65 -0.06
CA ALA A 99 4.33 0.56 0.12
C ALA A 99 3.55 1.70 0.81
N ASP A 100 2.34 1.45 1.32
CA ASP A 100 1.41 2.48 1.78
C ASP A 100 1.66 3.00 3.22
N ARG A 101 2.62 2.42 3.96
CA ARG A 101 2.91 2.84 5.34
C ARG A 101 3.10 4.35 5.53
N PRO A 102 3.95 5.07 4.76
CA PRO A 102 4.12 6.51 4.95
C PRO A 102 2.80 7.28 4.76
N LEU A 103 1.90 6.80 3.90
CA LEU A 103 0.55 7.37 3.72
C LEU A 103 -0.33 7.10 4.93
N ARG A 104 -0.22 5.91 5.54
CA ARG A 104 -0.95 5.62 6.80
C ARG A 104 -0.50 6.52 7.94
N GLU A 105 0.80 6.80 8.05
CA GLU A 105 1.31 7.70 9.10
C GLU A 105 0.91 9.16 8.82
N LEU A 106 0.98 9.62 7.56
CA LEU A 106 0.48 10.95 7.18
C LEU A 106 -1.01 11.11 7.49
N TYR A 107 -1.83 10.12 7.10
CA TYR A 107 -3.27 10.11 7.37
C TYR A 107 -3.58 10.25 8.88
N LYS A 108 -2.87 9.51 9.73
CA LYS A 108 -3.04 9.59 11.20
C LYS A 108 -2.72 10.97 11.75
N LEU A 109 -1.71 11.65 11.19
CA LEU A 109 -1.33 12.99 11.62
C LEU A 109 -2.35 14.04 11.18
N ILE A 110 -2.88 13.92 9.96
CA ILE A 110 -3.93 14.81 9.44
C ILE A 110 -5.21 14.68 10.28
N HIS A 111 -5.55 13.45 10.68
CA HIS A 111 -6.78 13.14 11.43
C HIS A 111 -6.60 13.10 12.95
N HIS A 112 -5.46 13.54 13.47
CA HIS A 112 -5.26 13.56 14.92
C HIS A 112 -6.20 14.59 15.57
N ASN A 113 -6.86 14.22 16.68
CA ASN A 113 -7.70 15.13 17.45
C ASN A 113 -6.81 16.13 18.21
N GLY A 114 -6.43 17.21 17.54
CA GLY A 114 -5.59 18.28 18.07
C GLY A 114 -5.15 19.25 16.98
N THR A 115 -4.45 20.32 17.34
CA THR A 115 -3.80 21.19 16.34
C THR A 115 -2.72 20.39 15.63
N PRO A 116 -2.75 20.29 14.29
CA PRO A 116 -1.74 19.54 13.55
C PRO A 116 -0.34 20.13 13.77
N ASP A 117 0.64 19.28 14.08
CA ASP A 117 2.04 19.69 14.16
C ASP A 117 2.61 19.82 12.74
N ASP A 118 2.74 21.06 12.26
CA ASP A 118 3.32 21.42 10.96
C ASP A 118 4.66 20.70 10.70
N LYS A 119 5.50 20.52 11.73
CA LYS A 119 6.79 19.84 11.60
C LYS A 119 6.60 18.34 11.42
N ALA A 120 5.70 17.72 12.17
CA ALA A 120 5.37 16.30 12.02
C ALA A 120 4.76 16.02 10.64
N ILE A 121 3.82 16.86 10.18
CA ILE A 121 3.23 16.75 8.85
C ILE A 121 4.32 16.89 7.77
N GLY A 122 5.17 17.92 7.86
CA GLY A 122 6.26 18.10 6.89
C GLY A 122 7.23 16.92 6.84
N ASN A 123 7.50 16.28 7.98
CA ASN A 123 8.31 15.05 8.03
C ASN A 123 7.59 13.86 7.40
N ALA A 124 6.30 13.69 7.66
CA ALA A 124 5.50 12.61 7.08
C ALA A 124 5.33 12.77 5.57
N VAL A 125 5.07 13.98 5.07
CA VAL A 125 5.02 14.26 3.63
C VAL A 125 6.35 13.95 2.96
N ARG A 126 7.48 14.35 3.57
CA ARG A 126 8.81 13.97 3.05
C ARG A 126 9.00 12.46 2.97
N ALA A 127 8.54 11.71 3.98
CA ALA A 127 8.62 10.24 3.93
C ALA A 127 7.76 9.64 2.80
N VAL A 128 6.61 10.24 2.48
CA VAL A 128 5.80 9.87 1.30
C VAL A 128 6.57 10.16 0.01
N LEU A 129 7.17 11.36 -0.12
CA LEU A 129 7.97 11.75 -1.30
C LEU A 129 9.18 10.85 -1.54
N ASP A 130 9.88 10.47 -0.46
CA ASP A 130 11.03 9.56 -0.52
C ASP A 130 10.58 8.17 -1.00
N LYS A 131 9.44 7.68 -0.49
CA LYS A 131 8.88 6.40 -0.92
C LYS A 131 8.39 6.42 -2.36
N GLY A 132 7.73 7.50 -2.81
CA GLY A 132 7.33 7.67 -4.21
C GLY A 132 8.54 7.68 -5.15
N SER A 133 9.63 8.33 -4.73
CA SER A 133 10.89 8.34 -5.48
C SER A 133 11.53 6.94 -5.57
N GLU A 134 11.45 6.16 -4.48
CA GLU A 134 11.88 4.76 -4.48
C GLU A 134 11.03 3.89 -5.42
N ILE A 135 9.70 4.02 -5.39
CA ILE A 135 8.77 3.32 -6.29
C ILE A 135 9.14 3.61 -7.75
N ILE A 136 9.30 4.88 -8.11
CA ILE A 136 9.67 5.29 -9.48
C ILE A 136 11.00 4.68 -9.91
N ARG A 137 12.04 4.77 -9.06
CA ARG A 137 13.37 4.24 -9.37
C ARG A 137 13.30 2.72 -9.62
N LEU A 138 12.63 2.00 -8.73
CA LEU A 138 12.52 0.54 -8.82
C LEU A 138 11.64 0.10 -10.00
N ALA A 139 10.56 0.82 -10.30
CA ALA A 139 9.74 0.55 -11.46
C ALA A 139 10.54 0.76 -12.76
N LYS A 140 11.36 1.82 -12.84
CA LYS A 140 12.28 2.06 -13.98
C LYS A 140 13.32 0.94 -14.13
N GLU A 141 13.83 0.40 -13.02
CA GLU A 141 14.74 -0.76 -13.04
C GLU A 141 14.05 -2.04 -13.50
N GLU A 142 12.86 -2.32 -12.97
CA GLU A 142 12.07 -3.50 -13.31
C GLU A 142 11.66 -3.48 -14.79
N ARG A 143 11.29 -2.30 -15.31
CA ARG A 143 10.88 -2.11 -16.69
C ARG A 143 11.95 -2.49 -17.71
N LYS A 144 13.24 -2.34 -17.36
CA LYS A 144 14.35 -2.72 -18.25
C LYS A 144 14.33 -4.19 -18.65
N LYS A 145 13.68 -5.06 -17.86
CA LYS A 145 13.50 -6.48 -18.18
C LYS A 145 12.58 -6.71 -19.39
N TYR A 146 11.72 -5.74 -19.71
CA TYR A 146 10.71 -5.83 -20.76
C TYR A 146 11.03 -4.94 -21.98
N ASN A 147 12.24 -4.37 -22.06
CA ASN A 147 12.68 -3.52 -23.18
C ASN A 147 13.07 -4.31 -24.45
N ASN A 148 12.98 -5.65 -24.45
CA ASN A 148 13.33 -6.52 -25.57
C ASN A 148 12.11 -7.14 -26.28
N GLY A 149 10.97 -6.43 -26.31
CA GLY A 149 9.79 -6.82 -27.08
C GLY A 149 9.75 -6.17 -28.45
#